data_AF-A0A8D8FUC5-F1
#
_entry.id   AF-A0A8D8FUC5-F1
#
_cell.length_a   1.000
_cell.length_b   1.000
_cell.length_c   1.000
_cell.angle_alpha   90.00
_cell.angle_beta   90.00
_cell.angle_gamma   90.00
#
_symmetry.space_group_name_H-M   'P 1'
#
loop_
_entity.id
_entity.type
_entity.pdbx_description
1 polymer ?
#
loop_
_entity_poly.entity_id
_entity_poly.type
_entity_poly.pdbx_seq_one_letter_code
_entity_poly.pdbx_strand_id
1 'polypeptide(L)'
;MDAELANLISKVCLAKFNSLPKTGKPKAEYEWSILSAIVLVDAAKEGDPKVVSLGTGTKCLSADQLSAKGDILNDSHAEVMARRGFLRFLMQQMASALKNGWSIFEFNSESRKFTCKSGISFHFFTTHSPCGDASIFSETSRSSDEPSPKRTKLSVEGMTGGKLLSPSASDAMAQDVGKIRTKP
;
A
#
# COMPACT_ATOMS: atom_id res chain seq x y z
N MET A 1 -3.68 10.80 13.59
CA MET A 1 -3.99 11.60 12.39
C MET A 1 -5.26 12.37 12.70
N ASP A 2 -5.29 13.65 12.37
CA ASP A 2 -6.51 14.44 12.49
C ASP A 2 -7.62 13.94 11.55
N ALA A 3 -8.87 13.95 12.00
CA ALA A 3 -10.00 13.40 11.25
C ALA A 3 -10.30 14.23 9.99
N GLU A 4 -10.05 15.54 10.04
CA GLU A 4 -10.23 16.43 8.90
C GLU A 4 -9.24 16.09 7.79
N LEU A 5 -7.96 15.91 8.13
CA LEU A 5 -6.93 15.47 7.18
C LEU A 5 -7.26 14.09 6.57
N ALA A 6 -7.73 13.14 7.38
CA ALA A 6 -8.11 11.81 6.88
C ALA A 6 -9.25 11.88 5.86
N ASN A 7 -10.28 12.68 6.14
CA ASN A 7 -11.40 12.91 5.23
C ASN A 7 -10.96 13.61 3.94
N LEU A 8 -10.06 14.59 4.05
CA LEU A 8 -9.49 15.27 2.88
C LEU A 8 -8.70 14.31 2.00
N ILE A 9 -7.82 13.48 2.59
CA ILE A 9 -7.07 12.44 1.88
C ILE A 9 -8.02 11.50 1.14
N SER A 10 -9.05 10.99 1.82
CA SER A 10 -10.07 10.12 1.22
C SER A 10 -10.74 10.78 0.02
N LYS A 11 -11.20 12.03 0.18
CA LYS A 11 -11.86 12.81 -0.86
C LYS A 11 -10.97 13.00 -2.09
N VAL A 12 -9.70 13.39 -1.91
CA VAL A 12 -8.75 13.60 -3.02
C VAL A 12 -8.44 12.27 -3.72
N CYS A 13 -8.27 11.17 -2.98
CA CYS A 13 -8.04 9.84 -3.57
C CYS A 13 -9.20 9.41 -4.47
N LEU A 14 -10.44 9.52 -3.97
CA LEU A 14 -11.64 9.14 -4.72
C LEU A 14 -11.86 10.06 -5.92
N ALA A 15 -11.69 11.37 -5.75
CA ALA A 15 -11.78 12.33 -6.85
C ALA A 15 -10.73 12.04 -7.94
N LYS A 16 -9.48 11.77 -7.54
CA LYS A 16 -8.42 11.41 -8.48
C LYS A 16 -8.76 10.13 -9.23
N PHE A 17 -9.21 9.08 -8.52
CA PHE A 17 -9.64 7.84 -9.15
C PHE A 17 -10.77 8.11 -10.15
N ASN A 18 -11.82 8.84 -9.76
CA ASN A 18 -12.95 9.18 -10.63
C ASN A 18 -12.55 9.97 -11.87
N SER A 19 -11.55 10.85 -11.78
CA SER A 19 -11.02 11.62 -12.91
C SER A 19 -10.30 10.78 -13.98
N LEU A 20 -9.85 9.55 -13.65
CA LEU A 20 -9.13 8.71 -14.61
C LEU A 20 -10.07 8.21 -15.74
N PRO A 21 -9.53 7.86 -16.92
CA PRO A 21 -10.31 7.23 -17.99
C PRO A 21 -11.03 5.96 -17.51
N LYS A 22 -12.09 5.56 -18.22
CA LYS A 22 -12.84 4.32 -17.93
C LYS A 22 -11.99 3.07 -18.17
N THR A 23 -11.01 3.13 -19.07
CA THR A 23 -10.13 2.01 -19.39
C THR A 23 -9.31 1.60 -18.17
N GLY A 24 -9.40 0.33 -17.79
CA GLY A 24 -8.69 -0.23 -16.64
C GLY A 24 -9.36 0.01 -15.27
N LYS A 25 -10.54 0.65 -15.24
CA LYS A 25 -11.38 0.71 -14.02
C LYS A 25 -12.32 -0.50 -13.94
N PRO A 26 -12.69 -0.95 -12.73
CA PRO A 26 -13.75 -1.91 -12.56
C PRO A 26 -15.08 -1.36 -13.11
N LYS A 27 -15.82 -2.21 -13.81
CA LYS A 27 -17.19 -1.93 -14.25
C LYS A 27 -18.13 -1.98 -13.06
N ALA A 28 -18.71 -0.82 -12.72
CA ALA A 28 -19.54 -0.64 -11.52
C ALA A 28 -20.73 -1.61 -11.41
N GLU A 29 -21.22 -2.14 -12.54
CA GLU A 29 -22.36 -3.05 -12.59
C GLU A 29 -22.07 -4.44 -12.00
N TYR A 30 -20.83 -4.94 -12.11
CA TYR A 30 -20.52 -6.33 -11.76
C TYR A 30 -19.06 -6.61 -11.35
N GLU A 31 -18.19 -5.61 -11.38
CA GLU A 31 -16.80 -5.72 -10.92
C GLU A 31 -16.62 -4.89 -9.66
N TRP A 32 -16.08 -5.53 -8.61
CA TRP A 32 -15.65 -4.87 -7.39
C TRP A 32 -14.14 -5.00 -7.23
N SER A 33 -13.51 -3.96 -6.69
CA SER A 33 -12.09 -3.96 -6.37
C SER A 33 -11.82 -3.10 -5.15
N ILE A 34 -10.62 -3.25 -4.59
CA ILE A 34 -10.09 -2.34 -3.57
C ILE A 34 -9.34 -1.22 -4.29
N LEU A 35 -9.43 -0.01 -3.77
CA LEU A 35 -8.60 1.11 -4.18
C LEU A 35 -7.63 1.44 -3.04
N SER A 36 -6.35 1.58 -3.37
CA SER A 36 -5.35 2.12 -2.47
C SER A 36 -4.58 3.25 -3.14
N ALA A 37 -4.04 4.15 -2.33
CA ALA A 37 -3.34 5.33 -2.78
C ALA A 37 -2.21 5.71 -1.82
N ILE A 38 -1.20 6.40 -2.36
CA ILE A 38 -0.22 7.12 -1.56
C ILE A 38 -0.35 8.60 -1.90
N VAL A 39 -0.49 9.40 -0.85
CA VAL A 39 -0.75 10.84 -0.92
C VAL A 39 0.41 11.59 -0.30
N LEU A 40 0.95 12.54 -1.04
CA LEU A 40 1.96 13.49 -0.58
C LEU A 40 1.27 14.69 0.06
N VAL A 41 1.72 15.06 1.25
CA VAL A 41 1.39 16.31 1.92
C VAL A 41 2.68 17.09 2.13
N ASP A 42 2.68 18.35 1.70
CA ASP A 42 3.80 19.28 1.86
C ASP A 42 3.37 20.37 2.83
N ALA A 43 3.75 20.24 4.11
CA ALA A 43 3.37 21.18 5.16
C ALA A 43 3.98 22.58 4.97
N ALA A 44 4.99 22.73 4.09
CA ALA A 44 5.61 24.01 3.79
C ALA A 44 4.89 24.78 2.67
N LYS A 45 3.92 24.16 1.98
CA LYS A 45 3.14 24.80 0.92
C LYS A 45 1.66 24.76 1.24
N GLU A 46 1.00 25.91 1.15
CA GLU A 46 -0.47 25.93 1.14
C GLU A 46 -0.98 25.22 -0.11
N GLY A 47 -1.85 24.23 0.08
CA GLY A 47 -2.48 23.50 -1.01
C GLY A 47 -2.97 22.13 -0.59
N ASP A 48 -3.84 21.56 -1.43
CA ASP A 48 -4.42 20.25 -1.19
C ASP A 48 -3.36 19.13 -1.25
N PRO A 49 -3.54 18.05 -0.47
CA PRO A 49 -2.77 16.83 -0.60
C PRO A 49 -2.75 16.32 -2.04
N LYS A 50 -1.63 15.74 -2.47
CA LYS A 50 -1.44 15.28 -3.86
C LYS A 50 -1.34 13.77 -3.93
N VAL A 51 -2.24 13.13 -4.67
CA VAL A 51 -2.15 11.70 -4.95
C VAL A 51 -0.97 11.44 -5.89
N VAL A 52 0.06 10.75 -5.39
CA VAL A 52 1.28 10.44 -6.16
C VAL A 52 1.28 9.04 -6.74
N SER A 53 0.46 8.14 -6.18
CA SER A 53 0.29 6.78 -6.68
C SER A 53 -1.10 6.25 -6.34
N LEU A 54 -1.67 5.47 -7.27
CA LEU A 54 -2.93 4.75 -7.10
C LEU A 54 -2.72 3.29 -7.51
N GLY A 55 -3.47 2.40 -6.89
CA GLY A 55 -3.53 0.99 -7.24
C GLY A 55 -4.92 0.44 -7.00
N THR A 56 -5.37 -0.46 -7.88
CA THR A 56 -6.55 -1.28 -7.66
C THR A 56 -6.19 -2.75 -7.84
N GLY A 57 -6.93 -3.63 -7.16
CA GLY A 57 -6.81 -5.06 -7.35
C GLY A 57 -6.93 -5.87 -6.06
N THR A 58 -7.19 -7.16 -6.22
CA THR A 58 -7.52 -8.10 -5.13
C THR A 58 -6.93 -9.49 -5.36
N LYS A 59 -6.01 -9.61 -6.32
CA LYS A 59 -5.54 -10.89 -6.84
C LYS A 59 -4.02 -10.92 -6.89
N CYS A 60 -3.50 -12.12 -6.85
CA CYS A 60 -2.10 -12.45 -7.06
C CYS A 60 -2.02 -13.64 -8.01
N LEU A 61 -0.85 -13.86 -8.57
CA LEU A 61 -0.58 -15.00 -9.45
C LEU A 61 -0.45 -16.29 -8.65
N SER A 62 -0.78 -17.39 -9.30
CA SER A 62 -0.47 -18.73 -8.81
C SER A 62 1.00 -19.08 -9.06
N ALA A 63 1.51 -20.08 -8.33
CA ALA A 63 2.93 -20.43 -8.33
C ALA A 63 3.45 -20.88 -9.71
N ASP A 64 2.62 -21.51 -10.52
CA ASP A 64 2.91 -21.97 -11.89
C ASP A 64 3.01 -20.83 -12.90
N GLN A 65 2.54 -19.63 -12.55
CA GLN A 65 2.60 -18.43 -13.39
C GLN A 65 3.79 -17.52 -13.03
N LEU A 66 4.60 -17.90 -12.03
CA LEU A 66 5.75 -17.12 -11.61
C LEU A 66 6.87 -17.19 -12.67
N SER A 67 7.54 -16.05 -12.88
CA SER A 67 8.70 -15.96 -13.76
C SER A 67 9.95 -15.61 -12.96
N ALA A 68 11.03 -16.37 -13.19
CA ALA A 68 12.35 -16.10 -12.62
C ALA A 68 13.04 -14.88 -13.24
N LYS A 69 12.50 -14.32 -14.34
CA LYS A 69 13.10 -13.17 -15.04
C LYS A 69 12.74 -11.82 -14.42
N GLY A 70 11.79 -11.77 -13.49
CA GLY A 70 11.32 -10.53 -12.88
C GLY A 70 10.47 -9.64 -13.81
N ASP A 71 9.94 -10.21 -14.89
CA ASP A 71 9.11 -9.55 -15.91
C ASP A 71 7.60 -9.68 -15.66
N ILE A 72 7.21 -10.40 -14.61
CA ILE A 72 5.83 -10.66 -14.22
C ILE A 72 5.53 -10.08 -12.83
N LEU A 73 4.33 -9.55 -12.66
CA LEU A 73 3.84 -9.03 -11.39
C LEU A 73 3.17 -10.13 -10.56
N ASN A 74 3.82 -10.56 -9.48
CA ASN A 74 3.32 -11.65 -8.65
C ASN A 74 2.08 -11.26 -7.82
N ASP A 75 2.06 -10.03 -7.31
CA ASP A 75 1.01 -9.55 -6.42
C ASP A 75 0.40 -8.25 -6.96
N SER A 76 -0.90 -8.31 -7.27
CA SER A 76 -1.69 -7.22 -7.81
C SER A 76 -2.74 -6.73 -6.81
N HIS A 77 -2.57 -6.93 -5.50
CA HIS A 77 -3.38 -6.24 -4.50
C HIS A 77 -3.19 -4.73 -4.61
N ALA A 78 -4.27 -3.98 -4.36
CA ALA A 78 -4.32 -2.53 -4.50
C ALA A 78 -3.18 -1.81 -3.75
N GLU A 79 -2.90 -2.22 -2.52
CA GLU A 79 -1.85 -1.66 -1.67
C GLU A 79 -0.44 -1.91 -2.23
N VAL A 80 -0.21 -3.08 -2.83
CA VAL A 80 1.05 -3.45 -3.47
C VAL A 80 1.25 -2.63 -4.73
N MET A 81 0.19 -2.47 -5.53
CA MET A 81 0.22 -1.64 -6.73
C MET A 81 0.50 -0.18 -6.43
N ALA A 82 -0.18 0.38 -5.42
CA ALA A 82 0.06 1.75 -4.97
C ALA A 82 1.52 1.93 -4.52
N ARG A 83 2.08 0.99 -3.75
CA ARG A 83 3.49 1.02 -3.34
C ARG A 83 4.45 0.97 -4.53
N ARG A 84 4.22 0.08 -5.50
CA ARG A 84 5.09 -0.05 -6.69
C ARG A 84 5.09 1.24 -7.52
N GLY A 85 3.91 1.83 -7.74
CA GLY A 85 3.80 3.13 -8.40
C GLY A 85 4.50 4.24 -7.62
N PHE A 86 4.46 4.19 -6.29
CA PHE A 86 5.15 5.15 -5.44
C PHE A 86 6.67 5.04 -5.52
N LEU A 87 7.25 3.83 -5.59
CA LEU A 87 8.69 3.65 -5.82
C LEU A 87 9.12 4.30 -7.15
N ARG A 88 8.33 4.14 -8.21
CA ARG A 88 8.58 4.82 -9.49
C ARG A 88 8.54 6.35 -9.33
N PHE A 89 7.56 6.88 -8.60
CA PHE A 89 7.51 8.31 -8.28
C PHE A 89 8.77 8.78 -7.55
N LEU A 90 9.22 8.05 -6.52
CA LEU A 90 10.44 8.39 -5.78
C LEU A 90 11.68 8.43 -6.69
N MET A 91 11.85 7.42 -7.56
CA MET A 91 12.96 7.39 -8.53
C MET A 91 12.90 8.58 -9.50
N GLN A 92 11.71 8.96 -9.96
CA GLN A 92 11.53 10.14 -10.81
C GLN A 92 11.91 11.42 -10.07
N GLN A 93 11.55 11.55 -8.79
CA GLN A 93 11.90 12.70 -7.96
C GLN A 93 13.42 12.78 -7.73
N MET A 94 14.10 11.65 -7.49
CA MET A 94 15.56 11.60 -7.39
C MET A 94 16.23 12.01 -8.71
N ALA A 95 15.76 11.48 -9.84
CA ALA A 95 16.27 11.85 -11.16
C ALA A 95 16.05 13.34 -11.48
N SER A 96 14.91 13.90 -11.06
CA SER A 96 14.62 15.34 -11.19
C SER A 96 15.57 16.18 -10.35
N ALA A 97 15.83 15.79 -9.10
CA ALA A 97 16.76 16.50 -8.21
C ALA A 97 18.18 16.57 -8.80
N LEU A 98 18.67 15.48 -9.41
CA LEU A 98 19.99 15.47 -10.08
C LEU A 98 20.08 16.43 -11.28
N LYS A 99 18.95 16.74 -11.91
CA LYS A 99 18.87 17.66 -13.04
C LYS A 99 18.54 19.10 -12.62
N ASN A 100 18.58 19.39 -11.31
CA ASN A 100 18.14 20.66 -10.73
C ASN A 100 16.68 21.02 -11.10
N GLY A 101 15.84 20.00 -11.33
CA GLY A 101 14.41 20.16 -11.54
C GLY A 101 13.62 20.23 -10.23
N TRP A 102 12.30 20.39 -10.33
CA TRP A 102 11.43 20.32 -9.17
C TRP A 102 11.47 18.91 -8.55
N SER A 103 11.77 18.82 -7.26
CA SER A 103 11.85 17.55 -6.52
C SER A 103 11.47 17.71 -5.05
N ILE A 104 10.92 16.64 -4.47
CA ILE A 104 10.72 16.43 -3.03
C ILE A 104 12.01 16.08 -2.28
N PHE A 105 13.09 15.78 -3.00
CA PHE A 105 14.39 15.44 -2.42
C PHE A 105 15.39 16.58 -2.60
N GLU A 106 16.34 16.62 -1.68
CA GLU A 106 17.61 17.34 -1.81
C GLU A 106 18.72 16.33 -2.03
N PHE A 107 19.57 16.58 -3.02
CA PHE A 107 20.74 15.74 -3.31
C PHE A 107 21.98 16.40 -2.73
N ASN A 108 22.68 15.68 -1.85
CA ASN A 108 23.98 16.11 -1.33
C ASN A 108 25.09 15.49 -2.17
N SER A 109 25.86 16.34 -2.87
CA SER A 109 26.90 15.90 -3.82
C SER A 109 28.09 15.21 -3.16
N GLU A 110 28.44 15.62 -1.93
CA GLU A 110 29.58 15.07 -1.18
C GLU A 110 29.27 13.66 -0.66
N SER A 111 28.15 13.50 0.03
CA SER A 111 27.71 12.21 0.59
C SER A 111 27.03 11.30 -0.43
N ARG A 112 26.68 11.81 -1.61
CA ARG A 112 25.96 11.10 -2.70
C ARG A 112 24.60 10.55 -2.25
N LYS A 113 23.94 11.21 -1.28
CA LYS A 113 22.66 10.79 -0.70
C LYS A 113 21.53 11.74 -1.06
N PHE A 114 20.32 11.19 -1.09
CA PHE A 114 19.08 11.96 -1.17
C PHE A 114 18.44 12.05 0.21
N THR A 115 18.00 13.25 0.57
CA THR A 115 17.24 13.50 1.80
C THR A 115 15.89 14.08 1.42
N CYS A 116 14.82 13.57 2.02
CA CYS A 116 13.50 14.14 1.81
C CYS A 116 13.45 15.55 2.41
N LYS A 117 12.88 16.51 1.67
CA LYS A 117 12.71 17.88 2.16
C LYS A 117 11.85 17.91 3.41
N SER A 118 12.14 18.86 4.29
CA SER A 118 11.34 19.11 5.48
C SER A 118 9.88 19.40 5.11
N GLY A 119 8.95 18.98 5.95
CA GLY A 119 7.51 19.18 5.75
C GLY A 119 6.84 18.18 4.78
N ILE A 120 7.60 17.36 4.06
CA ILE A 120 7.04 16.31 3.20
C ILE A 120 6.65 15.10 4.04
N SER A 121 5.40 14.69 3.93
CA SER A 121 4.89 13.44 4.51
C SER A 121 4.08 12.66 3.48
N PHE A 122 4.03 11.34 3.68
CA PHE A 122 3.26 10.43 2.84
C PHE A 122 2.21 9.71 3.66
N HIS A 123 1.00 9.66 3.13
CA HIS A 123 -0.15 9.04 3.76
C HIS A 123 -0.67 7.93 2.88
N PHE A 124 -0.87 6.76 3.48
CA PHE A 124 -1.46 5.63 2.80
C PHE A 124 -2.98 5.64 3.01
N PHE A 125 -3.71 5.47 1.92
CA PHE A 125 -5.17 5.35 1.91
C PHE A 125 -5.56 4.01 1.29
N THR A 126 -6.58 3.36 1.84
CA THR A 126 -7.19 2.17 1.25
C THR A 126 -8.68 2.14 1.56
N THR A 127 -9.51 1.72 0.60
CA THR A 127 -10.97 1.63 0.78
C THR A 127 -11.41 0.43 1.61
N HIS A 128 -10.49 -0.49 1.89
CA HIS A 128 -10.75 -1.66 2.72
C HIS A 128 -9.50 -1.99 3.55
N SER A 129 -9.68 -2.57 4.73
CA SER A 129 -8.58 -3.07 5.54
C SER A 129 -7.71 -4.04 4.70
N PRO A 130 -6.38 -3.90 4.72
CA PRO A 130 -5.49 -4.84 4.03
C PRO A 130 -5.74 -6.29 4.45
N CYS A 131 -5.52 -7.22 3.52
CA CYS A 131 -5.75 -8.63 3.83
C CYS A 131 -4.74 -9.17 4.86
N GLY A 132 -5.16 -10.15 5.67
CA GLY A 132 -4.37 -10.69 6.78
C GLY A 132 -4.84 -10.16 8.13
N ASP A 133 -3.92 -10.01 9.09
CA ASP A 133 -4.25 -9.73 10.49
C ASP A 133 -5.11 -8.46 10.68
N ALA A 134 -4.90 -7.43 9.84
CA ALA A 134 -5.67 -6.18 9.88
C ALA A 134 -7.17 -6.35 9.53
N SER A 135 -7.56 -7.51 8.99
CA SER A 135 -8.93 -7.86 8.63
C SER A 135 -9.54 -8.95 9.52
N ILE A 136 -8.84 -9.36 10.58
CA ILE A 136 -9.34 -10.33 11.57
C ILE A 136 -10.04 -9.54 12.68
N PHE A 137 -11.37 -9.49 12.62
CA PHE A 137 -12.19 -8.86 13.65
C PHE A 137 -12.63 -9.90 14.70
N SER A 138 -12.50 -9.57 15.98
CA SER A 138 -13.03 -10.42 17.06
C SER A 138 -14.56 -10.47 17.01
N GLU A 139 -15.14 -11.65 17.24
CA GLU A 139 -16.59 -11.89 17.17
C GLU A 139 -17.42 -11.00 18.11
N THR A 140 -16.80 -10.40 19.14
CA THR A 140 -17.44 -9.48 20.09
C THR A 140 -17.97 -8.18 19.45
N SER A 141 -17.59 -7.89 18.21
CA SER A 141 -18.03 -6.70 17.47
C SER A 141 -19.26 -6.93 16.57
N ARG A 142 -19.77 -8.16 16.46
CA ARG A 142 -20.96 -8.49 15.66
C ARG A 142 -22.21 -8.48 16.53
N SER A 143 -22.83 -7.31 16.67
CA SER A 143 -24.24 -7.23 17.04
C SER A 143 -25.09 -7.63 15.83
N SER A 144 -25.36 -8.93 15.65
CA SER A 144 -26.31 -9.40 14.64
C SER A 144 -27.00 -10.69 15.12
N ASP A 145 -28.32 -10.62 15.28
CA ASP A 145 -29.26 -11.70 15.67
C ASP A 145 -29.40 -12.83 14.64
N GLU A 146 -28.35 -13.16 13.88
CA GLU A 146 -28.36 -14.24 12.88
C GLU A 146 -27.51 -15.43 13.35
N PRO A 147 -28.03 -16.67 13.30
CA PRO A 147 -27.30 -17.83 13.79
C PRO A 147 -26.13 -18.16 12.84
N SER A 148 -24.93 -18.17 13.38
CA SER A 148 -23.73 -18.51 12.63
C SER A 148 -23.69 -20.01 12.27
N PRO A 149 -23.23 -20.39 11.06
CA PRO A 149 -23.04 -21.79 10.72
C PRO A 149 -21.93 -22.38 11.60
N LYS A 150 -22.20 -23.54 12.22
CA LYS A 150 -21.28 -24.21 13.14
C LYS A 150 -19.95 -24.55 12.45
N ARG A 151 -18.88 -23.81 12.76
CA ARG A 151 -17.50 -24.22 12.41
C ARG A 151 -16.98 -25.21 13.45
N THR A 152 -16.54 -26.36 12.97
CA THR A 152 -15.80 -27.35 13.76
C THR A 152 -14.50 -26.73 14.29
N LYS A 153 -14.31 -26.75 15.62
CA LYS A 153 -13.06 -26.34 16.27
C LYS A 153 -11.94 -27.30 15.86
N LEU A 154 -10.97 -26.81 15.09
CA LEU A 154 -9.66 -27.45 15.00
C LEU A 154 -8.83 -27.05 16.22
N SER A 155 -8.08 -28.02 16.75
CA SER A 155 -7.31 -27.97 17.99
C SER A 155 -6.39 -26.76 18.07
N VAL A 156 -6.30 -26.21 19.28
CA VAL A 156 -5.55 -25.02 19.67
C VAL A 156 -4.05 -25.30 19.59
N GLU A 157 -3.46 -25.16 18.41
CA GLU A 157 -2.01 -25.04 18.20
C GLU A 157 -1.77 -24.40 16.82
N GLY A 158 -2.21 -23.15 16.68
CA GLY A 158 -2.18 -22.43 15.40
C GLY A 158 -1.69 -21.01 15.59
N MET A 159 -0.37 -20.83 15.56
CA MET A 159 0.25 -19.50 15.68
C MET A 159 -0.26 -18.55 14.58
N THR A 160 -0.76 -17.40 14.98
CA THR A 160 -1.15 -16.26 14.13
C THR A 160 -0.25 -15.09 14.49
N GLY A 161 0.62 -14.69 13.57
CA GLY A 161 1.53 -13.55 13.73
C GLY A 161 2.99 -13.91 13.47
N GLY A 162 3.69 -13.03 12.75
CA GLY A 162 5.12 -13.16 12.48
C GLY A 162 5.95 -12.90 13.74
N LYS A 163 6.88 -13.82 14.05
CA LYS A 163 7.95 -13.60 15.02
C LYS A 163 9.12 -12.92 14.32
N LEU A 164 9.61 -11.80 14.85
CA LEU A 164 10.87 -11.19 14.41
C LEU A 164 12.00 -12.21 14.62
N LEU A 165 12.65 -12.67 13.55
CA LEU A 165 13.82 -13.54 13.65
C LEU A 165 15.08 -12.68 13.65
N SER A 166 15.30 -11.93 14.74
CA SER A 166 16.49 -11.09 15.01
C SER A 166 16.83 -10.01 13.96
N PRO A 167 17.47 -8.89 14.33
CA PRO A 167 17.97 -7.95 13.34
C PRO A 167 19.21 -8.55 12.66
N SER A 168 19.13 -8.90 11.38
CA SER A 168 20.34 -9.13 10.58
C SER A 168 21.00 -7.77 10.35
N ALA A 169 22.18 -7.57 10.92
CA ALA A 169 22.86 -6.27 10.99
C ALA A 169 23.48 -5.81 9.64
N SER A 170 23.11 -6.41 8.50
CA SER A 170 23.86 -6.26 7.25
C SER A 170 23.14 -5.52 6.13
N ASP A 171 21.84 -5.26 6.21
CA ASP A 171 21.14 -4.45 5.19
C ASP A 171 19.84 -3.84 5.73
N ALA A 172 19.77 -2.51 5.81
CA ALA A 172 18.58 -1.78 6.25
C ALA A 172 17.40 -1.87 5.25
N MET A 173 17.65 -2.37 4.03
CA MET A 173 16.67 -2.56 2.97
C MET A 173 16.39 -4.03 2.65
N ALA A 174 17.04 -4.98 3.35
CA ALA A 174 16.72 -6.38 3.21
C ALA A 174 15.29 -6.63 3.68
N GLN A 175 14.43 -7.03 2.75
CA GLN A 175 13.16 -7.64 3.11
C GLN A 175 13.48 -9.08 3.54
N ASP A 176 13.75 -9.29 4.83
CA ASP A 176 13.77 -10.64 5.39
C ASP A 176 12.38 -11.26 5.14
N VAL A 177 12.33 -12.19 4.18
CA VAL A 177 11.10 -12.88 3.80
C VAL A 177 10.71 -13.81 4.94
N GLY A 178 9.83 -13.31 5.81
CA GLY A 178 9.17 -14.12 6.82
C GLY A 178 8.41 -15.28 6.18
N LYS A 179 8.27 -16.40 6.90
CA LYS A 179 7.55 -17.58 6.42
C LYS A 179 6.17 -17.19 5.89
N ILE A 180 5.94 -17.38 4.59
CA ILE A 180 4.67 -17.11 3.91
C ILE A 180 3.66 -18.18 4.33
N ARG A 181 2.57 -17.75 4.95
CA ARG A 181 1.43 -18.59 5.32
C ARG A 181 0.49 -18.70 4.12
N THR A 182 0.17 -19.93 3.71
CA THR A 182 -0.87 -20.16 2.70
C THR A 182 -2.24 -19.97 3.32
N LYS A 183 -3.18 -19.38 2.57
CA LYS A 183 -4.60 -19.36 2.96
C LYS A 183 -5.10 -20.82 3.11
N PRO A 184 -6.05 -21.08 4.03
CA PRO A 184 -6.62 -22.42 4.21
C PRO A 184 -7.25 -22.95 2.91
#